data_AF-W7B8Z9-F1
#
_entry.id   AF-W7B8Z9-F1
#
_cell.length_a   1.000
_cell.length_b   1.000
_cell.length_c   1.000
_cell.angle_alpha   90.00
_cell.angle_beta   90.00
_cell.angle_gamma   90.00
#
_symmetry.space_group_name_H-M   'P 1'
#
loop_
_entity.id
_entity.type
_entity.pdbx_description
1 polymer ?
#
loop_
_entity_poly.entity_id
_entity_poly.type
_entity_poly.pdbx_seq_one_letter_code
_entity_poly.pdbx_strand_id
1 'polypeptide(L)'
;MLVTKIAFTNMFKNFQSYLLHFVSISMSILIFFTFMSLANNPLIRKIFLRWEVIGSSLFSSSAFVLILFVGFFIFLFEQLFFKAT
;
A
#
# COMPACT_ATOMS: atom_id res chain seq x y z
N MET A 1 12.93 -24.32 19.89
CA MET A 1 13.08 -23.25 20.91
C MET A 1 14.19 -22.25 20.59
N LEU A 2 15.41 -22.69 20.22
CA LEU A 2 16.52 -21.77 19.94
C LEU A 2 16.27 -20.84 18.73
N VAL A 3 15.79 -21.41 17.62
CA VAL A 3 15.51 -20.67 16.37
C VAL A 3 14.43 -19.61 16.57
N THR A 4 13.37 -19.93 17.32
CA THR A 4 12.29 -18.99 17.66
C THR A 4 12.83 -17.82 18.49
N LYS A 5 13.71 -18.10 19.45
CA LYS A 5 14.32 -17.06 20.30
C LYS A 5 15.27 -16.16 19.51
N ILE A 6 16.03 -16.72 18.57
CA ILE A 6 16.91 -15.97 17.67
C ILE A 6 16.08 -15.09 16.73
N ALA A 7 15.05 -15.64 16.10
CA ALA A 7 14.13 -14.89 15.25
C ALA A 7 13.47 -13.73 16.01
N PHE A 8 12.99 -13.98 17.23
CA PHE A 8 12.38 -12.95 18.07
C PHE A 8 13.36 -11.84 18.45
N THR A 9 14.59 -12.20 18.82
CA THR A 9 15.65 -11.23 19.17
C THR A 9 16.02 -10.38 17.95
N ASN A 10 16.06 -10.98 16.76
CA ASN A 10 16.39 -10.28 15.53
C ASN A 10 15.25 -9.34 15.08
N MET A 11 13.99 -9.79 15.18
CA MET A 11 12.82 -8.95 14.95
C MET A 11 12.75 -7.79 15.94
N PHE A 12 13.10 -8.01 17.21
CA PHE A 12 13.09 -6.95 18.23
C PHE A 12 14.20 -5.93 18.00
N LYS A 13 15.41 -6.37 17.61
CA LYS A 13 16.51 -5.47 17.23
C LYS A 13 16.18 -4.64 15.98
N ASN A 14 15.56 -5.25 14.98
CA ASN A 14 15.20 -4.60 13.73
C ASN A 14 13.72 -4.17 13.69
N PHE A 15 13.09 -4.00 14.85
CA PHE A 15 11.65 -3.82 14.98
C PHE A 15 11.15 -2.59 14.21
N GLN A 16 11.94 -1.51 14.20
CA GLN A 16 11.60 -0.31 13.42
C GLN A 16 11.48 -0.58 11.92
N SER A 17 12.39 -1.37 11.34
CA SER A 17 12.31 -1.75 9.92
C SER A 17 11.09 -2.64 9.67
N TYR A 18 10.87 -3.65 10.50
CA TYR A 18 9.69 -4.52 10.37
C TYR A 18 8.38 -3.74 10.51
N LEU A 19 8.32 -2.78 11.44
CA LEU A 19 7.15 -1.94 11.67
C LEU A 19 6.92 -0.99 10.48
N LEU A 20 7.96 -0.40 9.91
CA LEU A 20 7.86 0.41 8.69
C LEU A 20 7.33 -0.40 7.50
N HIS A 21 7.86 -1.60 7.27
CA HIS A 21 7.35 -2.49 6.23
C HIS A 21 5.88 -2.88 6.48
N PHE A 22 5.53 -3.20 7.72
CA PHE A 22 4.16 -3.55 8.10
C PHE A 22 3.18 -2.38 7.88
N VAL A 23 3.57 -1.16 8.26
CA VAL A 23 2.76 0.05 8.03
C VAL A 23 2.63 0.34 6.54
N SER A 24 3.70 0.20 5.76
CA SER A 24 3.66 0.43 4.32
C SER A 24 2.71 -0.53 3.60
N ILE A 25 2.78 -1.83 3.92
CA ILE A 25 1.87 -2.85 3.40
C ILE A 25 0.43 -2.57 3.84
N SER A 26 0.23 -2.27 5.13
CA SER A 26 -1.10 -1.97 5.67
C SER A 26 -1.74 -0.76 4.99
N MET A 27 -0.98 0.32 4.81
CA MET A 27 -1.46 1.52 4.11
C MET A 27 -1.77 1.23 2.65
N SER A 28 -0.95 0.43 1.96
CA SER A 28 -1.25 0.02 0.58
C SER A 28 -2.59 -0.71 0.45
N ILE A 29 -2.85 -1.68 1.34
CA ILE A 29 -4.11 -2.45 1.34
C ILE A 29 -5.29 -1.50 1.61
N LEU A 30 -5.14 -0.59 2.57
CA LEU A 30 -6.19 0.34 2.99
C LEU A 30 -6.56 1.31 1.88
N ILE A 31 -5.56 1.83 1.17
CA ILE A 31 -5.80 2.74 0.04
C ILE A 31 -6.43 1.99 -1.14
N PHE A 32 -5.98 0.77 -1.45
CA PHE A 32 -6.62 -0.07 -2.49
C PHE A 32 -8.11 -0.31 -2.20
N PHE A 33 -8.43 -0.72 -0.97
CA PHE A 33 -9.81 -0.93 -0.54
C PHE A 33 -10.64 0.35 -0.62
N THR A 34 -10.04 1.48 -0.25
CA THR A 34 -10.70 2.79 -0.33
C THR A 34 -11.08 3.10 -1.78
N PHE A 35 -10.15 3.03 -2.73
CA PHE A 35 -10.46 3.29 -4.14
C PHE A 35 -11.48 2.31 -4.71
N MET A 36 -11.38 1.02 -4.38
CA MET A 36 -12.35 0.02 -4.86
C MET A 36 -13.75 0.25 -4.28
N SER A 37 -13.83 0.64 -2.99
CA SER A 37 -15.09 1.00 -2.37
C SER A 37 -15.71 2.26 -2.98
N LEU A 38 -14.89 3.26 -3.33
CA LEU A 38 -15.36 4.47 -4.01
C LEU A 38 -15.87 4.15 -5.43
N ALA A 39 -15.16 3.30 -6.18
CA ALA A 39 -15.53 2.89 -7.54
C ALA A 39 -16.91 2.21 -7.60
N ASN A 40 -17.23 1.41 -6.56
CA ASN A 40 -18.50 0.68 -6.47
C ASN A 40 -19.60 1.46 -5.74
N ASN A 41 -19.32 2.66 -5.23
CA ASN A 41 -20.32 3.43 -4.48
C ASN A 41 -21.35 4.07 -5.44
N PRO A 42 -22.65 3.78 -5.27
CA PRO A 42 -23.68 4.27 -6.18
C PRO A 42 -23.88 5.79 -6.13
N LEU A 43 -23.56 6.45 -5.00
CA LEU A 43 -23.62 7.92 -4.87
C LEU A 43 -22.50 8.58 -5.69
N ILE A 44 -21.29 8.02 -5.61
CA ILE A 44 -20.16 8.49 -6.42
C ILE A 44 -20.42 8.25 -7.90
N ARG A 45 -20.96 7.08 -8.27
CA ARG A 45 -21.35 6.79 -9.66
C ARG A 45 -22.35 7.81 -10.23
N LYS A 46 -23.33 8.25 -9.43
CA LYS A 46 -24.29 9.29 -9.84
C LYS A 46 -23.65 10.67 -10.03
N ILE A 47 -22.69 11.04 -9.18
CA ILE A 47 -21.94 12.31 -9.32
C ILE A 47 -21.07 12.28 -10.59
N PHE A 48 -20.42 11.16 -10.87
CA PHE A 48 -19.57 11.01 -12.06
C PHE A 48 -20.37 10.93 -13.37
N LEU A 49 -21.54 10.29 -13.37
CA LEU A 49 -22.46 10.34 -14.53
C LEU A 49 -22.89 11.76 -14.88
N ARG A 50 -23.01 12.65 -13.89
CA ARG A 50 -23.33 14.08 -14.10
C ARG A 50 -22.16 14.88 -14.69
N TRP A 51 -20.94 14.38 -14.58
CA TRP A 51 -19.72 15.02 -15.09
C TRP A 51 -19.29 14.50 -16.47
N GLU A 52 -20.07 13.62 -17.11
CA GLU A 52 -19.81 13.06 -18.47
C GLU A 52 -18.44 12.37 -18.63
N VAL A 53 -17.75 12.12 -17.51
CA VAL A 53 -16.40 11.56 -17.48
C VAL A 53 -16.48 10.10 -17.02
N ILE A 54 -15.67 9.28 -17.69
CA ILE A 54 -15.52 7.83 -17.57
C ILE A 54 -15.00 7.43 -16.17
N GLY A 55 -15.79 7.69 -15.13
CA GLY A 55 -15.38 7.58 -13.72
C GLY A 55 -14.90 6.19 -13.33
N SER A 56 -15.51 5.14 -13.88
CA SER A 56 -15.06 3.75 -13.64
C SER A 56 -13.63 3.50 -14.17
N SER A 57 -13.27 4.07 -15.33
CA SER A 57 -11.92 3.91 -15.89
C SER A 57 -10.89 4.72 -15.11
N LEU A 58 -11.25 5.91 -14.61
CA LEU A 58 -10.37 6.75 -13.81
C LEU A 58 -10.03 6.11 -12.47
N PHE A 59 -11.05 5.56 -11.77
CA PHE A 59 -10.82 4.84 -10.51
C PHE A 59 -9.98 3.58 -10.69
N SER A 60 -10.20 2.82 -11.76
CA SER A 60 -9.39 1.64 -12.08
C SER A 60 -7.95 2.02 -12.43
N SER A 61 -7.76 3.07 -13.22
CA SER A 61 -6.42 3.59 -13.59
C SER A 61 -5.69 4.16 -12.39
N SER A 62 -6.38 4.90 -11.51
CA SER A 62 -5.79 5.43 -10.28
C SER A 62 -5.38 4.32 -9.32
N ALA A 63 -6.17 3.24 -9.20
CA ALA A 63 -5.80 2.08 -8.40
C ALA A 63 -4.53 1.40 -8.95
N PHE A 64 -4.39 1.30 -10.27
CA PHE A 64 -3.19 0.74 -10.91
C PHE A 64 -1.94 1.61 -10.69
N VAL A 65 -2.05 2.93 -10.89
CA VAL A 65 -0.96 3.90 -10.63
C VAL A 65 -0.55 3.85 -9.15
N LEU A 66 -1.50 3.68 -8.25
CA LEU A 66 -1.23 3.59 -6.82
C LEU A 66 -0.45 2.32 -6.46
N ILE A 67 -0.78 1.17 -7.05
CA ILE A 67 -0.02 -0.08 -6.87
C ILE A 67 1.43 0.10 -7.35
N LEU A 68 1.64 0.75 -8.49
CA LEU A 68 2.98 1.07 -8.99
C LEU A 68 3.74 2.02 -8.04
N PHE A 69 3.06 3.04 -7.53
CA PHE A 69 3.63 3.99 -6.58
C PHE A 69 4.06 3.31 -5.27
N VAL A 70 3.23 2.42 -4.72
CA VAL A 70 3.57 1.64 -3.53
C VAL A 70 4.75 0.70 -3.81
N GLY A 71 4.72 -0.04 -4.93
CA GLY A 71 5.81 -0.95 -5.30
C GLY A 71 7.13 -0.22 -5.44
N PHE A 72 7.12 0.97 -6.05
CA PHE A 72 8.28 1.85 -6.14
C PHE A 72 8.75 2.32 -4.76
N PHE A 73 7.83 2.71 -3.87
CA PHE A 73 8.17 3.11 -2.51
C PHE A 73 8.84 1.99 -1.70
N ILE A 74 8.31 0.76 -1.79
CA ILE A 74 8.89 -0.42 -1.12
C ILE A 74 10.31 -0.68 -1.64
N PHE A 75 10.49 -0.68 -2.97
CA PHE A 75 11.80 -0.89 -3.59
C PHE A 75 12.83 0.17 -3.19
N LEU A 76 12.43 1.44 -3.22
CA LEU A 76 13.31 2.56 -2.89
C LEU A 76 13.68 2.56 -1.41
N PHE A 77 12.76 2.14 -0.53
CA PHE A 77 13.03 1.97 0.90
C PHE A 77 13.99 0.83 1.19
N GLU A 78 13.84 -0.31 0.52
CA GLU A 78 14.80 -1.43 0.65
C GLU A 78 16.21 -0.97 0.26
N GLN A 79 16.35 -0.23 -0.85
CA GLN A 79 17.66 0.29 -1.25
C GLN A 79 18.23 1.32 -0.28
N LEU A 80 17.40 2.17 0.31
CA LEU A 80 17.86 3.20 1.24
C LEU A 80 18.36 2.60 2.57
N PHE A 81 17.70 1.54 3.05
CA PHE A 81 18.02 0.92 4.35
C PHE A 81 19.08 -0.18 4.24
N PHE A 82 19.00 -1.07 3.24
CA PHE A 82 19.99 -2.15 3.08
C PHE A 82 21.33 -1.67 2.54
N LYS A 83 21.38 -0.51 1.88
CA LYS A 83 22.65 0.08 1.42
C LYS A 83 23.32 0.99 2.48
N ALA A 84 22.63 1.25 3.59
CA ALA A 84 23.14 2.07 4.70
C ALA A 84 23.71 1.25 5.88
N THR A 85 23.75 -0.09 5.75
CA THR A 85 24.43 -1.03 6.67
C THR A 85 25.61 -1.66 5.95
#